data_AF-A0A1L5L3J7-F1
#
_entry.id   AF-A0A1L5L3J7-F1
#
_cell.length_a   1.000
_cell.length_b   1.000
_cell.length_c   1.000
_cell.angle_alpha   90.00
_cell.angle_beta   90.00
_cell.angle_gamma   90.00
#
_symmetry.space_group_name_H-M   'P 1'
#
loop_
_entity.id
_entity.type
_entity.pdbx_description
1 polymer ?
#
loop_
_entity_poly.entity_id
_entity_poly.type
_entity_poly.pdbx_seq_one_letter_code
_entity_poly.pdbx_strand_id
1 'polypeptide(L)' 'MKKRYGMIYVDKDNEGKGTLERIRKASFYWYRDLIANNGENI' A
#
# COMPACT_ATOMS: atom_id res chain seq x y z
N MET A 1 3.72 13.05 -4.19
CA MET A 1 4.01 11.76 -4.83
C MET A 1 2.99 11.46 -5.92
N LYS A 2 3.38 11.53 -7.21
CA LYS A 2 2.44 11.22 -8.32
C LYS A 2 2.46 9.75 -8.75
N LYS A 3 3.60 9.05 -8.59
CA LYS A 3 3.73 7.60 -8.81
C LYS A 3 3.88 6.90 -7.46
N ARG A 4 3.04 5.90 -7.16
CA ARG A 4 2.96 5.25 -5.84
C ARG A 4 3.00 3.73 -5.98
N TYR A 5 4.11 3.12 -5.55
CA TYR A 5 4.34 1.67 -5.69
C TYR A 5 4.06 0.85 -4.44
N GLY A 6 3.98 1.49 -3.27
CA GLY A 6 3.78 0.76 -2.02
C GLY A 6 2.38 0.16 -1.88
N MET A 7 2.31 -0.97 -1.19
CA MET A 7 1.05 -1.56 -0.68
C MET A 7 0.39 -0.69 0.41
N ILE A 8 1.16 0.20 1.00
CA ILE A 8 0.70 1.19 1.98
C ILE A 8 0.73 2.56 1.31
N TYR A 9 -0.38 3.29 1.42
CA TYR A 9 -0.49 4.68 1.03
C TYR A 9 0.11 5.56 2.13
N VAL A 10 0.86 6.57 1.73
CA VAL A 10 1.36 7.62 2.64
C VAL A 10 0.71 8.93 2.24
N ASP A 11 0.05 9.57 3.19
CA ASP A 11 -0.56 10.89 3.00
C ASP A 11 0.51 11.98 2.95
N LYS A 12 1.08 12.13 1.75
CA LYS A 12 1.99 13.21 1.38
C LYS A 12 1.97 13.43 -0.12
N ASP A 13 1.95 14.68 -0.54
CA ASP A 13 1.99 15.08 -1.94
C ASP A 13 3.43 15.38 -2.43
N ASN A 14 3.59 16.02 -3.59
CA ASN A 14 4.92 16.39 -4.13
C ASN A 14 5.42 17.72 -3.57
N GLU A 15 4.52 18.57 -3.10
CA GLU A 15 4.83 19.87 -2.51
C GLU A 15 5.19 19.74 -1.02
N GLY A 16 5.10 18.53 -0.46
CA GLY A 16 5.42 18.24 0.92
C GLY A 16 4.23 18.36 1.88
N LYS A 17 3.03 18.64 1.38
CA LYS A 17 1.81 18.72 2.20
C LYS A 17 1.27 17.31 2.48
N GLY A 18 0.65 17.14 3.64
CA GLY A 18 0.07 15.87 4.11
C GLY A 18 0.46 15.53 5.54
N THR A 19 -0.28 14.62 6.15
CA THR A 19 -0.15 14.24 7.57
C THR A 19 0.91 13.17 7.85
N LEU A 20 1.51 12.60 6.80
CA LEU A 20 2.37 11.40 6.87
C LEU A 20 1.65 10.17 7.44
N GLU A 21 0.32 10.16 7.46
CA GLU A 21 -0.45 8.99 7.86
C GLU A 21 -0.18 7.82 6.90
N ARG A 22 -0.13 6.60 7.45
CA ARG A 22 0.05 5.35 6.70
C ARG A 22 -1.29 4.63 6.63
N ILE A 23 -1.81 4.46 5.43
CA ILE A 23 -3.10 3.80 5.18
C ILE A 23 -2.86 2.51 4.39
N ARG A 24 -3.39 1.39 4.90
CA ARG A 24 -3.31 0.10 4.18
C ARG A 24 -4.22 0.15 2.95
N LYS A 25 -3.66 -0.12 1.77
CA LYS A 25 -4.45 -0.22 0.52
C LYS A 25 -5.09 -1.59 0.41
N ALA A 26 -6.02 -1.76 -0.53
CA ALA A 26 -6.58 -3.07 -0.86
C ALA A 26 -5.50 -4.10 -1.24
N SER A 27 -4.48 -3.66 -1.99
CA SER A 27 -3.36 -4.51 -2.41
C SER A 27 -2.52 -5.05 -1.25
N PHE A 28 -2.54 -4.39 -0.07
CA PHE A 28 -1.91 -4.91 1.14
C PHE A 28 -2.60 -6.19 1.62
N TYR A 29 -3.94 -6.21 1.66
CA TYR A 29 -4.68 -7.37 2.11
C TYR A 29 -4.57 -8.52 1.12
N TRP A 30 -4.66 -8.24 -0.18
CA TRP A 30 -4.40 -9.24 -1.22
C TRP A 30 -3.03 -9.90 -1.06
N TYR A 31 -1.98 -9.11 -0.87
CA TYR A 31 -0.63 -9.67 -0.73
C TYR A 31 -0.39 -10.38 0.61
N ARG A 32 -1.02 -9.92 1.69
CA ARG A 32 -1.05 -10.62 2.97
C ARG A 32 -1.65 -12.02 2.80
N ASP A 33 -2.79 -12.11 2.14
CA ASP A 33 -3.51 -13.38 1.96
C ASP A 33 -2.75 -14.29 1.00
N LEU A 34 -2.11 -13.72 -0.04
CA LEU A 34 -1.23 -14.47 -0.94
C LEU A 34 -0.08 -15.15 -0.18
N ILE A 35 0.63 -14.39 0.66
CA ILE A 35 1.74 -14.93 1.48
C ILE A 35 1.20 -15.98 2.46
N ALA A 36 0.07 -15.71 3.11
CA ALA A 36 -0.52 -16.63 4.08
C ALA A 36 -0.92 -17.99 3.47
N ASN A 37 -1.34 -17.99 2.20
CA ASN A 37 -1.69 -19.19 1.45
C ASN A 37 -0.51 -19.71 0.60
N ASN A 38 0.72 -19.25 0.84
CA ASN A 38 1.91 -19.64 0.08
C ASN A 38 1.73 -19.54 -1.46
N GLY A 39 0.93 -18.59 -1.93
CA GLY A 39 0.67 -18.39 -3.35
C GLY A 39 -0.40 -19.28 -3.99
N GLU A 40 -1.15 -20.09 -3.25
CA GLU A 40 -2.10 -21.07 -3.82
C GLU A 40 -3.36 -20.47 -4.49
N ASN A 41 -3.55 -19.14 -4.52
CA ASN A 41 -4.70 -18.48 -5.16
C ASN A 41 -4.26 -17.26 -6.00
N ILE A 42 -3.58 -17.53 -7.12
CA ILE A 42 -3.27 -16.53 -8.17
C ILE A 42 -4.12 -16.84 -9.40
#